data_AF-I0L3P0-F1
#
_entry.id   AF-I0L3P0-F1
#
_cell.length_a   1.000
_cell.length_b   1.000
_cell.length_c   1.000
_cell.angle_alpha   90.00
_cell.angle_beta   90.00
_cell.angle_gamma   90.00
#
_symmetry.space_group_name_H-M   'P 1'
#
loop_
_entity.id
_entity.type
_entity.pdbx_description
1 polymer ?
#
loop_
_entity_poly.entity_id
_entity_poly.type
_entity_poly.pdbx_seq_one_letter_code
_entity_poly.pdbx_strand_id
1 'polypeptide(L)'
;MPGQGDDPATADNIDAHIYLVDGSHRHATFMTTVEVGRVLRRWAETGEAGGGQYFWCSDLVIVPRPGVEAMAAALGEMIRSGDVEVILSKVEDGSI
;
A
#
# COMPACT_ATOMS: atom_id res chain seq x y z
N MET A 1 -4.52 7.52 2.09
CA MET A 1 -5.89 8.01 2.34
C MET A 1 -6.84 6.89 1.99
N PRO A 2 -7.76 6.50 2.90
CA PRO A 2 -8.88 5.63 2.52
C PRO A 2 -9.73 6.30 1.43
N GLY A 3 -10.42 5.51 0.60
CA GLY A 3 -11.37 6.01 -0.38
C GLY A 3 -12.57 6.69 0.28
N GLN A 4 -13.33 7.46 -0.50
CA GLN A 4 -14.53 8.12 0.03
C GLN A 4 -15.57 7.07 0.48
N GLY A 5 -15.75 6.95 1.80
CA GLY A 5 -16.65 5.98 2.43
C GLY A 5 -15.96 4.81 3.12
N ASP A 6 -14.63 4.68 3.00
CA ASP A 6 -13.87 3.65 3.71
C ASP A 6 -13.65 4.04 5.17
N ASP A 7 -13.90 3.09 6.07
CA ASP A 7 -13.59 3.24 7.49
C ASP A 7 -12.08 3.02 7.71
N PRO A 8 -11.33 4.02 8.22
CA PRO A 8 -9.90 3.88 8.48
C PRO A 8 -9.54 2.70 9.41
N ALA A 9 -10.46 2.27 10.28
CA ALA A 9 -10.23 1.15 11.19
C ALA A 9 -10.29 -0.22 10.50
N THR A 10 -10.94 -0.31 9.35
CA THR A 10 -11.19 -1.57 8.64
C THR A 10 -10.65 -1.60 7.22
N ALA A 11 -10.02 -0.52 6.75
CA ALA A 11 -9.46 -0.45 5.42
C ALA A 11 -8.38 -1.51 5.17
N ASP A 12 -8.58 -2.26 4.08
CA ASP A 12 -7.76 -3.41 3.67
C ASP A 12 -6.85 -3.10 2.47
N ASN A 13 -7.04 -1.95 1.83
CA ASN A 13 -6.26 -1.44 0.70
C ASN A 13 -6.22 0.10 0.76
N ILE A 14 -5.03 0.69 0.93
CA ILE A 14 -4.85 2.15 0.99
C ILE A 14 -3.59 2.57 0.24
N ASP A 15 -3.72 3.58 -0.61
CA ASP A 15 -2.59 4.36 -1.12
C ASP A 15 -2.22 5.47 -0.12
N ALA A 16 -0.96 5.58 0.26
CA ALA A 16 -0.47 6.51 1.27
C ALA A 16 0.56 7.48 0.69
N HIS A 17 0.35 8.77 0.97
CA HIS A 17 1.37 9.79 0.84
C HIS A 17 2.07 9.94 2.21
N ILE A 18 3.39 9.83 2.21
CA ILE A 18 4.21 9.85 3.43
C ILE A 18 5.19 11.02 3.31
N TYR A 19 5.07 11.97 4.23
CA TYR A 19 5.93 13.14 4.32
C TYR A 19 6.86 12.96 5.51
N LEU A 20 8.16 12.85 5.24
CA LEU A 20 9.18 12.67 6.27
C LEU A 20 9.77 14.02 6.70
N VAL A 21 10.39 14.04 7.89
CA VAL A 21 10.96 15.25 8.50
C VAL A 21 12.12 15.84 7.68
N ASP A 22 12.81 15.01 6.92
CA ASP A 22 13.86 15.45 5.99
C ASP A 22 13.31 16.15 4.73
N GLY A 23 11.99 16.28 4.63
CA GLY A 23 11.29 16.89 3.49
C GLY A 23 11.01 15.92 2.35
N SER A 24 11.44 14.66 2.43
CA SER A 24 11.14 13.68 1.39
C SER A 24 9.65 13.29 1.40
N HIS A 25 9.10 13.12 0.20
CA HIS A 25 7.74 12.64 -0.03
C HIS A 25 7.81 11.27 -0.70
N ARG A 26 7.07 10.31 -0.15
CA ARG A 26 7.03 8.92 -0.61
C ARG A 26 5.61 8.41 -0.81
N HIS A 27 5.48 7.41 -1.66
CA HIS A 27 4.26 6.65 -1.91
C HIS A 27 4.40 5.20 -1.44
N ALA A 28 3.29 4.67 -0.94
CA ALA A 28 3.13 3.27 -0.59
C ALA A 28 1.68 2.84 -0.85
N THR A 29 1.49 1.63 -1.37
CA THR A 29 0.19 0.97 -1.34
C THR A 29 0.21 -0.10 -0.26
N PHE A 30 -0.60 0.05 0.77
CA PHE A 30 -0.76 -0.95 1.83
C PHE A 30 -1.94 -1.86 1.52
N MET A 31 -1.73 -3.18 1.59
CA MET A 31 -2.82 -4.15 1.45
C MET A 31 -2.72 -5.29 2.45
N THR A 32 -3.85 -5.89 2.81
CA THR A 32 -3.83 -7.17 3.51
C THR A 32 -3.68 -8.35 2.55
N THR A 33 -3.18 -9.47 3.06
CA THR A 33 -3.12 -10.73 2.29
C THR A 33 -4.50 -11.21 1.84
N VAL A 34 -5.52 -10.97 2.67
CA VAL A 34 -6.92 -11.29 2.37
C VAL A 34 -7.40 -10.49 1.15
N GLU A 35 -7.07 -9.21 1.11
CA GLU A 35 -7.49 -8.32 0.02
C GLU A 35 -6.75 -8.60 -1.29
N VAL A 36 -5.44 -8.90 -1.24
CA VAL A 36 -4.70 -9.41 -2.40
C VAL A 36 -5.40 -10.65 -2.98
N GLY A 37 -5.80 -11.59 -2.13
CA GLY A 37 -6.55 -12.78 -2.56
C GLY A 37 -7.93 -12.46 -3.15
N ARG A 38 -8.64 -11.45 -2.61
CA ARG A 38 -9.92 -10.99 -3.14
C ARG A 38 -9.76 -10.39 -4.54
N VAL A 39 -8.75 -9.55 -4.73
CA VAL A 39 -8.44 -8.92 -6.02
C VAL A 39 -8.06 -9.97 -7.07
N LEU A 40 -7.19 -10.93 -6.73
CA LEU A 40 -6.80 -12.01 -7.65
C LEU A 40 -7.98 -12.86 -8.10
N ARG A 41 -8.89 -13.22 -7.17
CA ARG A 41 -10.11 -13.98 -7.52
C ARG A 41 -11.01 -13.17 -8.47
N ARG A 42 -11.24 -11.90 -8.16
CA ARG A 42 -12.01 -11.01 -9.05
C ARG A 42 -11.37 -10.96 -10.43
N TRP A 43 -10.06 -10.79 -10.53
CA TRP A 43 -9.35 -10.75 -11.81
C TRP A 43 -9.39 -12.06 -12.58
N ALA A 44 -9.41 -13.21 -11.89
CA ALA A 44 -9.64 -14.50 -12.52
C ALA A 44 -11.07 -14.63 -13.11
N GLU A 45 -12.06 -14.02 -12.45
CA GLU A 45 -13.45 -14.00 -12.93
C GLU A 45 -13.65 -13.01 -14.09
N THR A 46 -13.01 -11.84 -14.04
CA THR A 46 -13.19 -10.76 -15.02
C THR A 46 -12.23 -10.83 -16.21
N GLY A 47 -11.11 -11.55 -16.08
CA GLY A 47 -10.03 -11.57 -17.06
C GLY A 47 -9.07 -10.36 -16.97
N GLU A 48 -9.27 -9.46 -16.00
CA GLU A 48 -8.37 -8.33 -15.74
C GLU A 48 -6.97 -8.82 -15.33
N ALA A 49 -5.94 -7.99 -15.55
CA ALA A 49 -4.57 -8.20 -15.06
C ALA A 49 -4.04 -9.64 -15.24
N GLY A 50 -3.97 -10.10 -16.49
CA GLY A 50 -3.47 -11.45 -16.81
C GLY A 50 -4.38 -12.59 -16.31
N GLY A 51 -5.65 -12.31 -16.01
CA GLY A 51 -6.60 -13.31 -15.51
C GLY A 51 -6.30 -13.76 -14.08
N GLY A 52 -5.80 -12.86 -13.23
CA GLY A 52 -5.49 -13.15 -11.83
C GLY A 52 -4.30 -14.10 -11.63
N GLN A 53 -3.43 -14.27 -12.62
CA GLN A 53 -2.20 -15.08 -12.47
C GLN A 53 -1.15 -14.42 -11.58
N TYR A 54 -1.23 -13.10 -11.41
CA TYR A 54 -0.30 -12.34 -10.57
C TYR A 54 -0.97 -11.09 -10.01
N PHE A 55 -0.42 -10.62 -8.89
CA PHE A 55 -0.67 -9.30 -8.33
C PHE A 55 0.68 -8.62 -8.18
N TRP A 56 0.79 -7.35 -8.58
CA TRP A 56 2.01 -6.58 -8.41
C TRP A 56 1.70 -5.09 -8.27
N CYS A 57 2.55 -4.41 -7.53
CA CYS A 57 2.60 -2.95 -7.37
C CYS A 57 4.02 -2.62 -6.87
N SER A 58 4.65 -1.59 -7.44
CA SER A 58 6.05 -1.25 -7.19
C SER A 58 6.34 -0.86 -5.74
N ASP A 59 5.34 -0.31 -5.07
CA ASP A 59 5.37 0.23 -3.71
C ASP A 59 4.41 -0.51 -2.77
N LEU A 60 4.18 -1.79 -3.06
CA LEU A 60 3.29 -2.64 -2.28
C LEU A 60 3.90 -3.02 -0.93
N VAL A 61 3.16 -2.75 0.14
CA VAL A 61 3.43 -3.24 1.49
C VAL A 61 2.27 -4.13 1.95
N ILE A 62 2.57 -5.39 2.24
CA ILE A 62 1.58 -6.32 2.78
C ILE A 62 1.56 -6.24 4.31
N VAL A 63 0.42 -5.89 4.89
CA VAL A 63 0.20 -5.87 6.34
C VAL A 63 -0.67 -7.05 6.78
N PRO A 64 -0.48 -7.59 8.00
CA PRO A 64 -1.16 -8.80 8.44
C PRO A 64 -2.63 -8.58 8.80
N ARG A 65 -3.06 -7.34 9.03
CA ARG A 65 -4.42 -6.98 9.44
C ARG A 65 -4.86 -5.64 8.84
N PRO A 66 -6.18 -5.43 8.65
CA PRO A 66 -6.71 -4.15 8.18
C PRO A 66 -6.43 -3.01 9.17
N GLY A 67 -6.61 -1.79 8.66
CA GLY A 67 -6.68 -0.57 9.42
C GLY A 67 -5.41 0.28 9.36
N VAL A 68 -5.61 1.60 9.37
CA VAL A 68 -4.54 2.61 9.33
C VAL A 68 -3.56 2.45 10.49
N GLU A 69 -4.01 1.98 11.66
CA GLU A 69 -3.14 1.70 12.80
C GLU A 69 -2.08 0.63 12.46
N ALA A 70 -2.48 -0.47 11.82
CA ALA A 70 -1.56 -1.53 11.42
C ALA A 70 -0.56 -1.04 10.36
N MET A 71 -1.03 -0.22 9.42
CA MET A 71 -0.21 0.40 8.38
C MET A 71 0.80 1.39 8.96
N ALA A 72 0.38 2.22 9.93
CA ALA A 72 1.24 3.16 10.63
C ALA A 72 2.29 2.43 11.49
N ALA A 73 1.94 1.31 12.13
CA ALA A 73 2.89 0.49 12.87
C ALA A 73 3.96 -0.11 11.93
N ALA A 74 3.56 -0.61 10.76
CA ALA A 74 4.49 -1.09 9.74
C ALA A 74 5.42 0.04 9.24
N LEU A 75 4.86 1.22 8.97
CA LEU A 75 5.65 2.39 8.57
C LEU A 75 6.65 2.82 9.66
N GLY A 76 6.23 2.81 10.93
CA GLY A 76 7.12 3.12 12.05
C GLY A 76 8.31 2.17 12.13
N GLU A 77 8.10 0.88 11.86
CA GLU A 77 9.17 -0.12 11.79
C GLU A 77 10.10 0.12 10.59
N MET A 78 9.56 0.43 9.40
CA MET A 78 10.37 0.75 8.20
C MET A 78 11.24 2.00 8.39
N ILE A 79 10.71 3.01 9.08
CA ILE A 79 11.49 4.21 9.43
C ILE A 79 12.61 3.83 10.41
N ARG A 80 12.32 2.99 11.40
CA ARG A 80 13.29 2.54 12.40
C ARG A 80 14.42 1.69 11.79
N SER A 81 14.09 0.83 10.83
CA SER A 81 15.07 -0.04 10.15
C SER A 81 15.84 0.69 9.04
N GLY A 82 15.28 1.76 8.49
CA GLY A 82 15.81 2.45 7.30
C GLY A 82 15.33 1.86 5.98
N ASP A 83 14.45 0.86 5.99
CA ASP A 83 13.93 0.20 4.79
C ASP A 83 13.02 1.11 3.96
N VAL A 84 12.59 2.24 4.53
CA VAL A 84 11.77 3.26 3.86
C VAL A 84 12.36 3.73 2.53
N GLU A 85 13.69 3.73 2.39
CA GLU A 85 14.41 4.11 1.17
C GLU A 85 14.29 3.08 0.04
N VAL A 86 14.12 1.80 0.40
CA VAL A 86 14.13 0.67 -0.52
C VAL A 86 12.71 0.24 -0.89
N ILE A 87 11.82 0.23 0.11
CA ILE A 87 10.46 -0.31 -0.04
C ILE A 87 9.51 0.73 -0.63
N LEU A 88 9.65 2.00 -0.25
CA LEU A 88 8.70 3.03 -0.64
C LEU A 88 9.20 3.84 -1.84
N SER A 89 8.30 4.09 -2.78
CA SER A 89 8.60 4.89 -3.97
C SER A 89 8.80 6.35 -3.57
N LYS A 90 9.93 6.93 -3.95
CA LYS A 90 10.17 8.37 -3.80
C LYS A 90 9.34 9.14 -4.83
N VAL A 91 8.70 10.21 -4.39
CA VAL A 91 8.05 11.16 -5.30
C VAL A 91 9.09 12.18 -5.71
N GLU A 92 9.34 12.29 -7.02
CA GLU A 92 10.17 13.34 -7.58
C GLU A 92 9.31 14.58 -7.90
N ASP A 93 9.82 15.77 -7.58
CA ASP A 93 9.20 17.03 -7.96
C ASP A 93 9.21 17.15 -9.50
N GLY A 94 8.10 16.77 -10.15
CA GLY A 94 7.95 16.86 -11.60
C GLY A 94 7.01 15.84 -12.25
N SER A 95 6.59 14.79 -11.54
CA SER A 95 5.59 13.85 -12.06
C SER A 95 4.16 14.36 -11.83
N ILE A 96 3.61 15.01 -12.86
CA ILE A 96 2.16 15.06 -13.14
C ILE A 96 1.88 14.02 -14.21
#